data_AF-A0A2N2RFE3-F1
#
_entry.id   AF-A0A2N2RFE3-F1
#
_cell.length_a   1.000
_cell.length_b   1.000
_cell.length_c   1.000
_cell.angle_alpha   90.00
_cell.angle_beta   90.00
_cell.angle_gamma   90.00
#
_symmetry.space_group_name_H-M   'P 1'
#
loop_
_entity.id
_entity.type
_entity.pdbx_description
1 polymer ?
#
loop_
_entity_poly.entity_id
_entity_poly.type
_entity_poly.pdbx_seq_one_letter_code
_entity_poly.pdbx_strand_id
1 'polypeptide(L)'
;MSNYWVIAILAVLLAGLGLWMWGYRRFAGQGSILNDRYAVERLLEPDQVQMLDYLRNTFPGQVVLPNIRLAEMLTITRSANPAESRKALATFAVDFVACGEDGLPVFAFDVERYHLSDAERHAEDVKTKNRILKAAGVRLVFLKNTPRRMPAPDVFRGQLNLAARPRRKEERRAEVREQLEAQFSQFDQKFASSEFSDSEVLGLSGLMNLDESEAPPPRRRPAPRGGNGSNTGLR
;
A
#
# COMPACT_ATOMS: atom_id res chain seq x y z
N MET A 1 77.02 -14.83 33.03
CA MET A 1 75.96 -14.11 33.80
C MET A 1 74.72 -14.10 32.94
N SER A 2 73.61 -14.64 33.42
CA SER A 2 72.51 -15.04 32.54
C SER A 2 71.62 -13.87 32.14
N ASN A 3 71.40 -13.70 30.82
CA ASN A 3 70.64 -12.60 30.21
C ASN A 3 69.11 -12.67 30.46
N TYR A 4 68.64 -13.65 31.25
CA TYR A 4 67.21 -13.85 31.55
C TYR A 4 66.58 -12.65 32.29
N TRP A 5 67.37 -11.91 33.07
CA TRP A 5 66.89 -10.70 33.75
C TRP A 5 66.52 -9.57 32.78
N VAL A 6 67.25 -9.43 31.68
CA VAL A 6 66.97 -8.40 30.66
C VAL A 6 65.68 -8.74 29.90
N ILE A 7 65.48 -10.03 29.59
CA ILE A 7 64.28 -10.53 28.91
C ILE A 7 63.03 -10.36 29.80
N ALA A 8 63.16 -10.63 31.09
CA ALA A 8 62.05 -10.46 32.04
C ALA A 8 61.60 -9.00 32.16
N ILE A 9 62.54 -8.05 32.24
CA ILE A 9 62.23 -6.61 32.30
C ILE A 9 61.55 -6.14 31.02
N LEU A 10 62.04 -6.60 29.86
CA LEU A 10 61.47 -6.23 28.56
C LEU A 10 60.04 -6.76 28.39
N ALA A 11 59.77 -7.98 28.86
CA ALA A 11 58.43 -8.58 28.81
C ALA A 11 57.43 -7.80 29.68
N VAL A 12 57.84 -7.36 30.87
CA VAL A 12 56.98 -6.55 31.77
C VAL A 12 56.68 -5.18 31.16
N LEU A 13 57.68 -4.53 30.55
CA LEU A 13 57.49 -3.25 29.87
C LEU A 13 56.50 -3.35 28.71
N LEU A 14 56.62 -4.39 27.87
CA LEU A 14 55.71 -4.61 26.75
C LEU A 14 54.28 -4.93 27.22
N ALA A 15 54.13 -5.73 28.27
CA ALA A 15 52.83 -6.02 28.87
C ALA A 15 52.18 -4.76 29.46
N GLY A 16 52.97 -3.91 30.14
CA GLY A 16 52.52 -2.63 30.68
C GLY A 16 52.06 -1.67 29.58
N LEU A 17 52.83 -1.54 28.50
CA LEU A 17 52.44 -0.72 27.35
C LEU A 17 51.17 -1.23 26.66
N GLY A 18 51.03 -2.55 26.53
CA GLY A 18 49.84 -3.18 25.97
C GLY A 18 48.58 -2.89 26.80
N LEU A 19 48.68 -3.03 28.12
CA LEU A 19 47.59 -2.72 29.06
C LEU A 19 47.26 -1.23 29.07
N TRP A 20 48.27 -0.36 29.04
CA TRP A 20 48.08 1.08 29.01
C TRP A 20 47.41 1.53 27.70
N MET A 21 47.86 1.02 26.55
CA MET A 21 47.26 1.33 25.25
C MET A 21 45.84 0.78 25.14
N TRP A 22 45.56 -0.41 25.67
CA TRP A 22 44.21 -0.98 25.71
C TRP A 22 43.26 -0.16 26.60
N GLY A 23 43.72 0.25 27.79
CA GLY A 23 42.98 1.14 28.68
C GLY A 23 42.74 2.51 28.04
N TYR A 24 43.78 3.13 27.47
CA TYR A 24 43.67 4.44 26.82
C TYR A 24 42.70 4.42 25.65
N ARG A 25 42.70 3.37 24.81
CA ARG A 25 41.71 3.22 23.73
C ARG A 25 40.28 3.05 24.25
N ARG A 26 40.10 2.46 25.44
CA ARG A 26 38.78 2.32 26.04
C ARG A 26 38.24 3.62 26.62
N PHE A 27 39.11 4.52 27.10
CA PHE A 27 38.72 5.80 27.70
C PHE A 27 38.73 6.97 26.70
N ALA A 28 39.58 6.94 25.67
CA ALA A 28 39.69 7.98 24.65
C ALA A 28 38.50 8.02 23.66
N GLY A 29 37.56 7.07 23.76
CA GLY A 29 36.36 7.02 22.92
C GLY A 29 35.13 7.74 23.49
N GLN A 30 35.21 8.28 24.70
CA GLN A 30 34.08 9.02 25.29
C GLN A 30 34.18 10.49 24.88
N GLY A 31 33.64 10.80 23.69
CA GLY A 31 33.38 12.18 23.29
C GLY A 31 32.54 12.88 24.37
N SER A 32 33.01 14.02 24.84
CA SER A 32 32.30 14.81 25.85
C SER A 32 31.19 15.60 25.14
N ILE A 33 29.94 15.42 25.60
CA ILE A 33 28.75 16.18 25.15
C ILE A 33 29.01 17.70 25.18
N LEU A 34 29.89 18.16 26.08
CA LEU A 34 30.25 19.58 26.23
C LEU A 34 31.13 20.13 25.09
N ASN A 35 31.74 19.26 24.28
CA ASN A 35 32.60 19.63 23.15
C ASN A 35 31.92 19.40 21.79
N ASP A 36 30.68 18.91 21.79
CA ASP A 36 29.93 18.69 20.57
C ASP A 36 29.37 20.03 20.06
N ARG A 37 29.62 20.32 18.77
CA ARG A 37 29.05 21.49 18.11
C ARG A 37 27.70 21.11 17.51
N TYR A 38 26.64 21.61 18.12
CA TYR A 38 25.29 21.42 17.61
C TYR A 38 25.02 22.39 16.45
N ALA A 39 24.53 21.86 15.34
CA ALA A 39 23.99 22.65 14.24
C ALA A 39 22.48 22.47 14.20
N VAL A 40 21.76 23.52 13.81
CA VAL A 40 20.31 23.44 13.61
C VAL A 40 20.07 22.70 12.30
N GLU A 41 19.42 21.55 12.39
CA GLU A 41 18.97 20.81 11.20
C GLU A 41 17.62 21.33 10.74
N ARG A 42 17.45 21.45 9.41
CA ARG A 42 16.17 21.87 8.83
C ARG A 42 15.17 20.73 8.95
N LEU A 43 14.25 20.85 9.89
CA LEU A 43 13.24 19.83 10.18
C LEU A 43 12.20 19.65 9.06
N LEU A 44 11.87 20.72 8.32
CA LEU A 44 10.91 20.70 7.22
C LEU A 44 11.46 21.44 6.00
N GLU A 45 11.23 20.87 4.82
CA GLU A 45 11.48 21.55 3.55
C GLU A 45 10.48 22.72 3.33
N PRO A 46 10.82 23.77 2.59
CA PRO A 46 9.93 24.92 2.35
C PRO A 46 8.57 24.55 1.75
N ASP A 47 8.52 23.50 0.94
CA ASP A 47 7.29 22.99 0.35
C ASP A 47 6.43 22.24 1.38
N GLN A 48 7.06 21.53 2.33
CA GLN A 48 6.37 20.90 3.44
C GLN A 48 5.79 21.94 4.41
N VAL A 49 6.46 23.07 4.61
CA VAL A 49 5.93 24.18 5.44
C VAL A 49 4.65 24.74 4.84
N GLN A 50 4.65 25.05 3.54
CA GLN A 50 3.44 25.53 2.85
C GLN A 50 2.30 24.51 2.90
N MET A 51 2.63 23.22 2.76
CA MET A 51 1.64 22.15 2.88
C MET A 51 1.07 22.06 4.29
N LEU A 52 1.92 22.16 5.30
CA LEU A 52 1.50 22.16 6.70
C LEU A 52 0.54 23.32 6.98
N ASP A 53 0.86 24.53 6.51
CA ASP A 53 -0.02 25.70 6.68
C ASP A 53 -1.37 25.50 5.98
N TYR A 54 -1.36 24.93 4.76
CA TYR A 54 -2.60 24.57 4.06
C TYR A 54 -3.43 23.55 4.84
N LEU A 55 -2.80 22.50 5.37
CA LEU A 55 -3.49 21.46 6.14
C LEU A 55 -4.02 22.00 7.48
N ARG A 56 -3.28 22.86 8.16
CA ARG A 56 -3.75 23.54 9.38
C ARG A 56 -5.00 24.38 9.09
N ASN A 57 -5.01 25.11 7.99
CA ASN A 57 -6.19 25.87 7.54
C ASN A 57 -7.34 24.96 7.13
N THR A 58 -7.03 23.76 6.63
CA THR A 58 -7.96 22.69 6.29
C THR A 58 -8.48 21.95 7.52
N PHE A 59 -7.89 22.04 8.71
CA PHE A 59 -8.45 21.37 9.90
C PHE A 59 -8.41 22.29 11.12
N PRO A 60 -9.26 23.33 11.16
CA PRO A 60 -9.30 24.28 12.26
C PRO A 60 -9.74 23.56 13.53
N GLY A 61 -8.96 23.74 14.61
CA GLY A 61 -9.20 23.09 15.89
C GLY A 61 -8.68 21.65 15.99
N GLN A 62 -8.10 21.10 14.92
CA GLN A 62 -7.43 19.80 14.95
C GLN A 62 -5.91 19.98 14.92
N VAL A 63 -5.20 19.03 15.51
CA VAL A 63 -3.74 19.03 15.53
C VAL A 63 -3.23 18.37 14.26
N VAL A 64 -2.37 19.08 13.53
CA VAL A 64 -1.67 18.53 12.36
C VAL A 64 -0.18 18.42 12.68
N LEU A 65 0.35 17.20 12.63
CA LEU A 65 1.74 16.88 12.98
C LEU A 65 2.52 16.48 11.72
N PRO A 66 3.69 17.10 11.45
CA PRO A 66 4.55 16.71 10.35
C PRO A 66 5.51 15.57 10.73
N ASN A 67 5.92 14.79 9.74
CA ASN A 67 6.99 13.79 9.79
C ASN A 67 6.87 12.79 10.95
N ILE A 68 5.75 12.09 11.01
CA ILE A 68 5.45 11.13 12.09
C ILE A 68 5.77 9.71 11.62
N ARG A 69 6.51 8.97 12.45
CA ARG A 69 6.75 7.54 12.21
C ARG A 69 5.53 6.73 12.60
N LEU A 70 5.23 5.66 11.86
CA LEU A 70 4.10 4.80 12.20
C LEU A 70 4.27 4.15 13.58
N ALA A 71 5.52 3.87 13.99
CA ALA A 71 5.85 3.36 15.32
C ALA A 71 5.54 4.34 16.48
N GLU A 72 5.44 5.65 16.21
CA GLU A 72 5.14 6.68 17.23
C GLU A 72 3.62 6.89 17.38
N MET A 73 2.87 6.58 16.33
CA MET A 73 1.43 6.82 16.26
C MET A 73 0.60 5.56 16.52
N LEU A 74 1.14 4.38 16.22
CA LEU A 74 0.39 3.12 16.23
C LEU A 74 0.99 2.10 17.20
N THR A 75 0.12 1.46 17.97
CA THR A 75 0.47 0.31 18.82
C THR A 75 -0.11 -0.98 18.25
N ILE A 76 0.66 -2.06 18.28
CA ILE A 76 0.21 -3.38 17.82
C ILE A 76 -0.65 -4.01 18.91
N THR A 77 -1.94 -4.21 18.65
CA THR A 77 -2.88 -4.87 19.57
C THR A 77 -2.89 -6.39 19.39
N ARG A 78 -2.85 -6.87 18.14
CA ARG A 78 -2.83 -8.30 17.79
C ARG A 78 -1.95 -8.51 16.56
N SER A 79 -1.03 -9.48 16.62
CA SER A 79 -0.20 -9.88 15.48
C SER A 79 0.19 -11.36 15.57
N ALA A 80 0.23 -12.04 14.43
CA ALA A 80 0.76 -13.39 14.31
C ALA A 80 2.31 -13.43 14.41
N ASN A 81 2.98 -12.34 13.97
CA ASN A 81 4.42 -12.16 14.09
C ASN A 81 4.75 -10.74 14.60
N PRO A 82 4.87 -10.55 15.92
CA PRO A 82 5.03 -9.22 16.50
C PRO A 82 6.38 -8.57 16.14
N ALA A 83 7.44 -9.35 15.94
CA ALA A 83 8.76 -8.81 15.60
C ALA A 83 8.76 -8.18 14.19
N GLU A 84 8.19 -8.87 13.22
CA GLU A 84 8.05 -8.38 11.85
C GLU A 84 7.10 -7.18 11.78
N SER A 85 6.01 -7.21 12.55
CA SER A 85 5.06 -6.09 12.63
C SER A 85 5.71 -4.83 13.21
N ARG A 86 6.55 -4.97 14.25
CA ARG A 86 7.33 -3.85 14.81
C ARG A 86 8.34 -3.31 13.81
N LYS A 87 9.02 -4.20 13.07
CA LYS A 87 9.96 -3.80 12.02
C LYS A 87 9.24 -3.00 10.93
N ALA A 88 8.08 -3.46 10.47
CA ALA A 88 7.28 -2.75 9.49
C ALA A 88 6.85 -1.36 9.98
N LEU A 89 6.40 -1.22 11.24
CA LEU A 89 6.04 0.08 11.82
C LEU A 89 7.24 1.04 11.94
N ALA A 90 8.43 0.50 12.22
CA ALA A 90 9.66 1.30 12.31
C ALA A 90 10.17 1.77 10.93
N THR A 91 9.87 1.03 9.87
CA THR A 91 10.28 1.36 8.50
C THR A 91 9.46 2.52 7.91
N PHE A 92 8.15 2.55 8.16
CA PHE A 92 7.26 3.50 7.52
C PHE A 92 7.09 4.79 8.33
N ALA A 93 7.11 5.92 7.64
CA ALA A 93 6.77 7.25 8.16
C ALA A 93 5.80 7.94 7.21
N VAL A 94 4.99 8.86 7.72
CA VAL A 94 4.03 9.70 6.96
C VAL A 94 4.46 11.15 7.00
N ASP A 95 4.20 11.89 5.93
CA ASP A 95 4.58 13.30 5.86
C ASP A 95 3.76 14.16 6.82
N PHE A 96 2.45 13.91 6.94
CA PHE A 96 1.57 14.61 7.88
C PHE A 96 0.51 13.69 8.48
N VAL A 97 0.09 14.01 9.70
CA VAL A 97 -1.05 13.37 10.38
C VAL A 97 -2.00 14.45 10.86
N ALA A 98 -3.29 14.29 10.60
CA ALA A 98 -4.34 15.08 11.24
C ALA A 98 -5.01 14.23 12.34
N CYS A 99 -5.00 14.77 13.54
CA CYS A 99 -5.64 14.18 14.70
C CYS A 99 -7.08 14.68 14.85
N GLY A 100 -7.97 13.81 15.33
CA GLY A 100 -9.31 14.17 15.75
C GLY A 100 -9.33 15.02 17.02
N GLU A 101 -10.53 15.34 17.49
CA GLU A 101 -10.74 16.10 18.74
C GLU A 101 -10.23 15.35 19.98
N ASP A 102 -10.20 14.02 19.90
CA ASP A 102 -9.66 13.10 20.91
C ASP A 102 -8.13 12.99 20.88
N GLY A 103 -7.47 13.66 19.93
CA GLY A 103 -6.03 13.57 19.71
C GLY A 103 -5.59 12.31 18.97
N LEU A 104 -6.53 11.42 18.60
CA LEU A 104 -6.20 10.20 17.85
C LEU A 104 -6.00 10.52 16.37
N PRO A 105 -5.09 9.81 15.69
CA PRO A 105 -4.87 9.99 14.26
C PRO A 105 -6.08 9.54 13.45
N VAL A 106 -6.63 10.43 12.60
CA VAL A 106 -7.77 10.11 11.72
C VAL A 106 -7.33 10.06 10.26
N PHE A 107 -6.50 11.00 9.85
CA PHE A 107 -5.95 11.07 8.50
C PHE A 107 -4.44 11.09 8.53
N ALA A 108 -3.83 10.34 7.63
CA ALA A 108 -2.41 10.38 7.33
C ALA A 108 -2.23 10.84 5.88
N PHE A 109 -1.30 11.75 5.65
CA PHE A 109 -1.04 12.32 4.34
C PHE A 109 0.41 12.04 3.93
N ASP A 110 0.57 11.61 2.69
CA ASP A 110 1.86 11.46 2.02
C ASP A 110 1.91 12.36 0.79
N VAL A 111 3.01 13.06 0.60
CA VAL A 111 3.29 13.83 -0.61
C VAL A 111 3.95 12.91 -1.62
N GLU A 112 3.29 12.69 -2.74
CA GLU A 112 3.76 11.75 -3.75
C GLU A 112 4.97 12.33 -4.50
N ARG A 113 6.18 11.86 -4.17
CA ARG A 113 7.44 12.22 -4.84
C ARG A 113 7.82 11.10 -5.81
N TYR A 114 7.35 11.17 -7.06
CA TYR A 114 7.64 10.13 -8.05
C TYR A 114 9.12 10.13 -8.47
N HIS A 115 9.80 9.00 -8.26
CA HIS A 115 11.01 8.63 -9.00
C HIS A 115 10.72 7.37 -9.82
N LEU A 116 10.86 7.47 -11.15
CA LEU A 116 10.47 6.42 -12.11
C LEU A 116 11.23 5.09 -11.93
N SER A 117 12.41 5.13 -11.30
CA SER A 117 13.28 3.97 -11.08
C SER A 117 12.76 2.96 -10.05
N ASP A 118 11.91 3.40 -9.11
CA ASP A 118 11.53 2.61 -7.92
C ASP A 118 10.01 2.38 -7.83
N ALA A 119 9.29 2.55 -8.95
CA ALA A 119 7.84 2.54 -8.97
C ALA A 119 7.21 1.23 -8.46
N GLU A 120 7.80 0.07 -8.77
CA GLU A 120 7.27 -1.23 -8.31
C GLU A 120 7.43 -1.43 -6.81
N ARG A 121 8.63 -1.15 -6.26
CA ARG A 121 8.89 -1.25 -4.81
C ARG A 121 8.03 -0.25 -4.04
N HIS A 122 7.91 0.96 -4.55
CA HIS A 122 7.07 1.99 -3.96
C HIS A 122 5.59 1.59 -3.96
N ALA A 123 5.11 0.88 -5.00
CA ALA A 123 3.72 0.40 -5.03
C ALA A 123 3.45 -0.66 -3.95
N GLU A 124 4.39 -1.59 -3.72
CA GLU A 124 4.28 -2.59 -2.65
C GLU A 124 4.34 -1.95 -1.26
N ASP A 125 5.24 -0.99 -1.06
CA ASP A 125 5.38 -0.24 0.18
C ASP A 125 4.11 0.56 0.49
N VAL A 126 3.57 1.26 -0.51
CA VAL A 126 2.29 1.98 -0.40
C VAL A 126 1.15 1.04 -0.03
N LYS A 127 1.08 -0.14 -0.65
CA LYS A 127 0.05 -1.14 -0.35
C LYS A 127 0.16 -1.63 1.09
N THR A 128 1.38 -1.89 1.55
CA THR A 128 1.64 -2.35 2.92
C THR A 128 1.31 -1.25 3.93
N LYS A 129 1.76 -0.02 3.67
CA LYS A 129 1.49 1.16 4.51
C LYS A 129 -0.01 1.45 4.62
N ASN A 130 -0.74 1.42 3.50
CA ASN A 130 -2.19 1.61 3.49
C ASN A 130 -2.90 0.53 4.31
N ARG A 131 -2.48 -0.74 4.17
CA ARG A 131 -3.05 -1.85 4.97
C ARG A 131 -2.84 -1.65 6.48
N ILE A 132 -1.65 -1.22 6.90
CA ILE A 132 -1.35 -0.96 8.33
C ILE A 132 -2.22 0.18 8.86
N LEU A 133 -2.27 1.31 8.15
CA LEU A 133 -3.06 2.47 8.56
C LEU A 133 -4.55 2.16 8.60
N LYS A 134 -5.07 1.48 7.57
CA LYS A 134 -6.48 1.06 7.50
C LYS A 134 -6.85 0.13 8.65
N ALA A 135 -5.96 -0.80 9.04
CA ALA A 135 -6.19 -1.68 10.18
C ALA A 135 -6.27 -0.92 11.51
N ALA A 136 -5.57 0.21 11.63
CA ALA A 136 -5.64 1.11 12.77
C ALA A 136 -6.79 2.14 12.69
N GLY A 137 -7.63 2.10 11.65
CA GLY A 137 -8.69 3.08 11.43
C GLY A 137 -8.22 4.43 10.87
N VAL A 138 -6.93 4.57 10.56
CA VAL A 138 -6.34 5.78 9.98
C VAL A 138 -6.43 5.73 8.46
N ARG A 139 -6.83 6.83 7.82
CA ARG A 139 -6.96 6.89 6.36
C ARG A 139 -5.74 7.52 5.72
N LEU A 140 -5.12 6.78 4.80
CA LEU A 140 -4.00 7.28 4.00
C LEU A 140 -4.51 8.06 2.78
N VAL A 141 -4.04 9.30 2.63
CA VAL A 141 -4.34 10.20 1.52
C VAL A 141 -3.05 10.60 0.83
N PHE A 142 -2.95 10.32 -0.46
CA PHE A 142 -1.81 10.76 -1.27
C PHE A 142 -2.08 12.13 -1.86
N LEU A 143 -1.21 13.08 -1.54
CA LEU A 143 -1.20 14.44 -2.05
C LEU A 143 -0.31 14.47 -3.29
N LYS A 144 -0.92 14.48 -4.47
CA LYS A 144 -0.22 14.45 -5.76
C LYS A 144 0.40 15.79 -6.18
N ASN A 145 -0.01 16.88 -5.53
CA ASN A 145 0.28 18.23 -5.98
C ASN A 145 0.92 19.06 -4.87
N THR A 146 1.86 19.93 -5.25
CA THR A 146 2.33 21.07 -4.46
C THR A 146 1.13 21.98 -4.10
N PRO A 147 1.10 22.63 -2.92
CA PRO A 147 -0.06 23.39 -2.42
C PRO A 147 -0.68 24.40 -3.40
N ARG A 148 0.08 24.89 -4.39
CA ARG A 148 -0.39 25.83 -5.43
C ARG A 148 -1.52 25.31 -6.33
N ARG A 149 -1.71 23.99 -6.45
CA ARG A 149 -2.78 23.38 -7.27
C ARG A 149 -3.85 22.71 -6.43
N MET A 150 -3.88 22.94 -5.13
CA MET A 150 -4.90 22.37 -4.25
C MET A 150 -6.21 23.17 -4.33
N PRO A 151 -7.37 22.48 -4.20
CA PRO A 151 -8.65 23.15 -4.08
C PRO A 151 -8.70 23.99 -2.80
N ALA A 152 -9.69 24.87 -2.67
CA ALA A 152 -9.89 25.61 -1.43
C ALA A 152 -10.04 24.64 -0.23
N PRO A 153 -9.53 24.99 0.97
CA PRO A 153 -9.51 24.10 2.13
C PRO A 153 -10.86 23.45 2.47
N ASP A 154 -11.96 24.22 2.35
CA ASP A 154 -13.30 23.72 2.65
C ASP A 154 -13.80 22.70 1.62
N VAL A 155 -13.43 22.88 0.34
CA VAL A 155 -13.74 21.94 -0.74
C VAL A 155 -12.95 20.65 -0.54
N PHE A 156 -11.69 20.76 -0.13
CA PHE A 156 -10.85 19.61 0.18
C PHE A 156 -11.39 18.81 1.37
N ARG A 157 -11.81 19.49 2.45
CA ARG A 157 -12.54 18.82 3.56
C ARG A 157 -13.76 18.08 3.05
N GLY A 158 -14.56 18.71 2.19
CA GLY A 158 -15.76 18.09 1.61
C GLY A 158 -15.42 16.81 0.85
N GLN A 159 -14.38 16.84 0.02
CA GLN A 159 -13.90 15.67 -0.71
C GLN A 159 -13.37 14.56 0.21
N LEU A 160 -12.61 14.94 1.25
CA LEU A 160 -12.14 14.01 2.26
C LEU A 160 -13.30 13.37 3.02
N ASN A 161 -14.29 14.16 3.44
CA ASN A 161 -15.47 13.67 4.15
C ASN A 161 -16.34 12.76 3.28
N LEU A 162 -16.44 13.02 1.98
CA LEU A 162 -17.12 12.15 1.02
C LEU A 162 -16.35 10.84 0.80
N ALA A 163 -15.03 10.90 0.63
CA ALA A 163 -14.17 9.72 0.53
C ALA A 163 -14.10 8.92 1.84
N ALA A 164 -14.30 9.60 2.97
CA ALA A 164 -14.35 9.09 4.33
C ALA A 164 -15.65 8.40 4.69
N ARG A 165 -16.69 8.46 3.86
CA ARG A 165 -17.88 7.65 4.13
C ARG A 165 -17.49 6.17 3.98
N PRO A 166 -17.74 5.31 4.99
CA PRO A 166 -17.52 3.89 4.82
C PRO A 166 -18.24 3.47 3.55
N ARG A 167 -17.57 2.74 2.67
CA ARG A 167 -18.23 2.13 1.52
C ARG A 167 -19.23 1.12 2.06
N ARG A 168 -20.42 1.61 2.45
CA ARG A 168 -21.65 0.86 2.71
C ARG A 168 -21.99 -0.10 1.56
N LYS A 169 -21.31 0.03 0.42
CA LYS A 169 -21.34 -0.82 -0.76
C LYS A 169 -20.83 -2.24 -0.51
N GLU A 170 -19.90 -2.47 0.41
CA GLU A 170 -19.40 -3.83 0.72
C GLU A 170 -20.37 -4.57 1.65
N GLU A 171 -20.84 -3.90 2.70
CA GLU A 171 -21.90 -4.39 3.60
C GLU A 171 -23.22 -4.58 2.85
N ARG A 172 -23.67 -3.62 2.03
CA ARG A 172 -24.84 -3.82 1.15
C ARG A 172 -24.65 -4.96 0.17
N ARG A 173 -23.43 -5.22 -0.34
CA ARG A 173 -23.22 -6.34 -1.27
C ARG A 173 -23.29 -7.68 -0.56
N ALA A 174 -22.77 -7.74 0.66
CA ALA A 174 -22.90 -8.92 1.51
C ALA A 174 -24.37 -9.14 1.91
N GLU A 175 -25.07 -8.11 2.37
CA GLU A 175 -26.50 -8.15 2.71
C GLU A 175 -27.37 -8.49 1.50
N VAL A 176 -27.12 -7.89 0.32
CA VAL A 176 -27.86 -8.20 -0.91
C VAL A 176 -27.60 -9.63 -1.37
N ARG A 177 -26.37 -10.14 -1.19
CA ARG A 177 -26.03 -11.53 -1.51
C ARG A 177 -26.71 -12.51 -0.56
N GLU A 178 -26.69 -12.22 0.73
CA GLU A 178 -27.35 -13.02 1.77
C GLU A 178 -28.89 -13.00 1.61
N GLN A 179 -29.46 -11.85 1.24
CA GLN A 179 -30.87 -11.74 0.86
C GLN A 179 -31.22 -12.54 -0.40
N LEU A 180 -30.34 -12.56 -1.41
CA LEU A 180 -30.52 -13.38 -2.60
C LEU A 180 -30.47 -14.87 -2.25
N GLU A 181 -29.47 -15.31 -1.47
CA GLU A 181 -29.32 -16.70 -1.03
C GLU A 181 -30.52 -17.16 -0.18
N ALA A 182 -31.06 -16.28 0.68
CA ALA A 182 -32.28 -16.53 1.43
C ALA A 182 -33.52 -16.65 0.51
N GLN A 183 -33.64 -15.78 -0.51
CA GLN A 183 -34.75 -15.87 -1.48
C GLN A 183 -34.69 -17.15 -2.32
N PHE A 184 -33.50 -17.57 -2.76
CA PHE A 184 -33.33 -18.84 -3.48
C PHE A 184 -33.63 -20.05 -2.60
N SER A 185 -33.17 -20.05 -1.35
CA SER A 185 -33.48 -21.14 -0.40
C SER A 185 -34.98 -21.23 -0.08
N GLN A 186 -35.66 -20.09 0.00
CA GLN A 186 -37.10 -20.03 0.21
C GLN A 186 -37.91 -20.43 -1.04
N PHE A 187 -37.33 -20.24 -2.23
CA PHE A 187 -37.86 -20.77 -3.48
C PHE A 187 -37.72 -22.30 -3.49
N ASP A 188 -36.52 -22.85 -3.25
CA ASP A 188 -36.30 -24.29 -3.18
C ASP A 188 -37.18 -24.97 -2.13
N GLN A 189 -37.38 -24.37 -0.94
CA GLN A 189 -38.31 -24.91 0.06
C GLN A 189 -39.78 -24.90 -0.38
N LYS A 190 -40.18 -23.95 -1.23
CA LYS A 190 -41.55 -23.90 -1.79
C LYS A 190 -41.77 -24.89 -2.93
N PHE A 191 -40.71 -25.32 -3.60
CA PHE A 191 -40.80 -26.28 -4.73
C PHE A 191 -40.26 -27.69 -4.40
N ALA A 192 -39.64 -27.89 -3.23
CA ALA A 192 -39.14 -29.20 -2.80
C ALA A 192 -40.23 -30.19 -2.35
N SER A 193 -41.48 -29.75 -2.18
CA SER A 193 -42.59 -30.62 -1.75
C SER A 193 -43.71 -30.81 -2.77
N SER A 194 -43.53 -30.38 -4.03
CA SER A 194 -44.45 -30.78 -5.10
C SER A 194 -43.86 -31.97 -5.86
N GLU A 195 -44.13 -33.18 -5.35
CA GLU A 195 -44.30 -34.35 -6.23
C GLU A 195 -45.46 -34.04 -7.18
N PHE A 196 -45.16 -33.51 -8.37
CA PHE A 196 -46.07 -33.54 -9.49
C PHE A 196 -45.30 -33.99 -10.74
N SER A 197 -45.76 -35.14 -11.25
CA SER A 197 -45.40 -35.79 -12.50
C SER A 197 -45.23 -34.83 -13.69
N ASP A 198 -44.28 -35.24 -14.55
CA ASP A 198 -44.30 -35.12 -16.01
C ASP A 198 -45.35 -34.16 -16.59
N SER A 199 -44.93 -32.95 -16.94
CA SER A 199 -45.62 -32.18 -17.98
C SER A 199 -44.69 -31.09 -18.55
N GLU A 200 -44.24 -31.39 -19.77
CA GLU A 200 -44.14 -30.44 -20.88
C GLU A 200 -43.51 -29.07 -20.61
N VAL A 201 -42.21 -29.05 -20.86
CA VAL A 201 -41.46 -27.86 -21.26
C VAL A 201 -42.16 -27.23 -22.48
N LEU A 202 -42.99 -26.21 -22.24
CA LEU A 202 -43.43 -25.26 -23.26
C LEU A 202 -42.25 -24.35 -23.61
N GLY A 203 -41.38 -24.85 -24.48
CA GLY A 203 -40.40 -24.06 -25.20
C GLY A 203 -41.11 -23.08 -26.13
N LEU A 204 -41.38 -21.87 -25.65
CA LEU A 204 -41.75 -20.72 -26.49
C LEU A 204 -40.55 -20.31 -27.35
N SER A 205 -40.31 -21.06 -28.42
CA SER A 205 -39.44 -20.70 -29.55
C SER A 205 -39.88 -21.47 -30.80
N GLY A 206 -41.17 -21.39 -31.09
CA GLY A 206 -41.82 -21.98 -32.27
C GLY A 206 -42.67 -20.95 -33.00
N LEU A 207 -42.07 -19.82 -33.38
CA LEU A 207 -42.67 -18.87 -34.34
C LEU A 207 -41.55 -18.21 -35.15
N MET A 208 -40.93 -18.99 -36.03
CA MET A 208 -40.33 -18.53 -37.31
C MET A 208 -39.96 -19.76 -38.12
N ASN A 209 -40.93 -20.29 -38.84
CA ASN A 209 -40.65 -20.94 -40.10
C ASN A 209 -41.86 -20.68 -41.02
N LEU A 210 -41.66 -19.78 -41.98
CA LEU A 210 -42.39 -19.77 -43.23
C LEU A 210 -41.46 -20.45 -44.24
N ASP A 211 -41.89 -21.65 -44.62
CA ASP A 211 -41.90 -22.21 -45.97
C ASP A 211 -40.62 -22.08 -46.81
N GLU A 212 -39.84 -23.15 -46.99
CA GLU A 212 -40.12 -24.30 -47.89
C GLU A 212 -39.50 -24.07 -49.27
N SER A 213 -38.39 -24.75 -49.52
CA SER A 213 -38.20 -25.59 -50.72
C SER A 213 -36.84 -26.31 -50.72
N GLU A 214 -36.92 -27.62 -50.53
CA GLU A 214 -36.32 -28.65 -51.40
C GLU A 214 -34.79 -28.89 -51.37
N ALA A 215 -34.42 -30.05 -50.80
CA ALA A 215 -33.14 -30.75 -50.96
C ALA A 215 -33.10 -31.56 -52.29
N PRO A 216 -32.06 -32.35 -52.70
CA PRO A 216 -30.75 -32.68 -52.08
C PRO A 216 -29.54 -32.63 -53.09
N PRO A 217 -28.30 -33.06 -52.75
CA PRO A 217 -27.06 -32.66 -53.44
C PRO A 217 -26.59 -33.65 -54.52
N PRO A 218 -25.65 -33.28 -55.42
CA PRO A 218 -24.43 -34.12 -55.52
C PRO A 218 -23.11 -33.46 -56.01
N ARG A 219 -22.01 -34.15 -55.63
CA ARG A 219 -20.77 -34.48 -56.37
C ARG A 219 -19.60 -33.48 -56.47
N ARG A 220 -18.49 -33.91 -55.84
CA ARG A 220 -17.10 -33.50 -56.07
C ARG A 220 -16.55 -34.02 -57.41
N ARG A 221 -15.74 -33.19 -58.09
CA ARG A 221 -14.43 -33.44 -58.78
C ARG A 221 -14.17 -32.29 -59.79
N PRO A 222 -12.96 -32.12 -60.36
CA PRO A 222 -11.69 -31.66 -59.78
C PRO A 222 -11.17 -30.37 -60.48
N ALA A 223 -9.99 -29.87 -60.05
CA ALA A 223 -9.31 -28.66 -60.56
C ALA A 223 -8.95 -28.69 -62.07
N PRO A 224 -8.60 -27.52 -62.65
CA PRO A 224 -7.17 -27.34 -63.00
C PRO A 224 -6.61 -25.90 -62.86
N ARG A 225 -5.43 -25.83 -62.23
CA ARG A 225 -4.12 -25.44 -62.81
C ARG A 225 -3.96 -24.11 -63.60
N GLY A 226 -3.00 -23.31 -63.10
CA GLY A 226 -2.13 -22.41 -63.87
C GLY A 226 -2.49 -20.93 -63.75
N GLY A 227 -1.59 -19.96 -63.57
CA GLY A 227 -0.13 -19.90 -63.48
C GLY A 227 0.19 -18.50 -62.91
N ASN A 228 1.20 -18.40 -62.05
CA ASN A 228 2.53 -17.87 -62.39
C ASN A 228 2.56 -16.37 -62.69
N GLY A 229 3.30 -15.60 -61.88
CA GLY A 229 3.48 -14.17 -62.10
C GLY A 229 4.18 -13.46 -60.95
N SER A 230 5.49 -13.65 -60.87
CA SER A 230 6.47 -12.82 -60.15
C SER A 230 6.39 -11.33 -60.51
N ASN A 231 6.62 -10.43 -59.54
CA ASN A 231 7.51 -9.26 -59.68
C ASN A 231 7.68 -8.59 -58.30
N THR A 232 8.85 -8.67 -57.65
CA THR A 232 9.97 -7.69 -57.73
C THR A 232 9.56 -6.23 -57.63
N GLY A 233 9.86 -5.65 -56.45
CA GLY A 233 10.77 -4.52 -56.28
C GLY A 233 10.37 -3.14 -56.82
N LEU A 234 10.38 -2.15 -55.90
CA LEU A 234 10.57 -0.70 -56.04
C LEU A 234 9.81 -0.08 -54.86
N ARG A 235 10.35 0.78 -53.99
CA ARG A 235 11.54 1.62 -54.03
C ARG A 235 11.76 2.18 -52.62
#